data_AF-A0A2N3EG45-F1
#
_entry.id   AF-A0A2N3EG45-F1
#
_cell.length_a   1.000
_cell.length_b   1.000
_cell.length_c   1.000
_cell.angle_alpha   90.00
_cell.angle_beta   90.00
_cell.angle_gamma   90.00
#
_symmetry.space_group_name_H-M   'P 1'
#
loop_
_entity.id
_entity.type
_entity.pdbx_description
1 polymer ?
#
loop_
_entity_poly.entity_id
_entity_poly.type
_entity_poly.pdbx_seq_one_letter_code
_entity_poly.pdbx_strand_id
1 'polypeptide(L)'
;MLSNIIILLVLILLNGFFSMSEMAVVSSRRQRLQALLSKRRQTDAPVAGPETALQLQAEPGRFLSSVQIGITLVGVFAGAFGGATLAGPLAALFETWPWIGQYAQAVSFTFVVIVITYLSLILG
;
A
#
# COMPACT_ATOMS: atom_id res chain seq x y z
N MET A 1 19.02 -9.25 -9.17
CA MET A 1 17.99 -8.59 -10.00
C MET A 1 16.60 -9.16 -9.76
N LEU A 2 16.32 -10.44 -10.07
CA LEU A 2 14.97 -11.01 -9.88
C LEU A 2 14.46 -10.93 -8.42
N SER A 3 15.30 -11.27 -7.45
CA SER A 3 14.96 -11.17 -6.01
C SER A 3 14.56 -9.75 -5.59
N ASN A 4 15.22 -8.72 -6.12
CA ASN A 4 14.92 -7.31 -5.79
C ASN A 4 13.53 -6.91 -6.33
N ILE A 5 13.20 -7.35 -7.55
CA ILE A 5 11.89 -7.09 -8.16
C ILE A 5 10.79 -7.79 -7.36
N ILE A 6 11.01 -9.03 -6.91
CA ILE A 6 10.05 -9.75 -6.07
C ILE A 6 9.81 -9.01 -4.76
N ILE A 7 10.86 -8.53 -4.10
CA ILE A 7 10.74 -7.76 -2.85
C ILE A 7 9.91 -6.49 -3.06
N LEU A 8 10.20 -5.72 -4.12
CA LEU A 8 9.42 -4.53 -4.46
C LEU A 8 7.96 -4.85 -4.77
N LEU A 9 7.70 -5.93 -5.51
CA LEU A 9 6.35 -6.36 -5.84
C LEU A 9 5.57 -6.77 -4.59
N VAL A 10 6.21 -7.49 -3.66
CA VAL A 10 5.62 -7.82 -2.36
C VAL A 10 5.31 -6.57 -1.55
N LEU A 11 6.22 -5.59 -1.51
CA LEU A 11 5.98 -4.32 -0.81
C LEU A 11 4.81 -3.55 -1.40
N ILE A 12 4.71 -3.47 -2.73
CA ILE A 12 3.58 -2.81 -3.41
C ILE A 12 2.26 -3.53 -3.08
N LEU A 13 2.23 -4.86 -3.16
CA LEU A 13 1.03 -5.63 -2.82
C LEU A 13 0.63 -5.48 -1.35
N LEU A 14 1.61 -5.45 -0.45
CA LEU A 14 1.38 -5.24 0.98
C LEU A 14 0.81 -3.84 1.24
N ASN A 15 1.32 -2.81 0.55
CA ASN A 15 0.76 -1.47 0.63
C ASN A 15 -0.69 -1.45 0.15
N GLY A 16 -0.98 -2.10 -0.99
CA GLY A 16 -2.33 -2.15 -1.51
C GLY A 16 -3.30 -2.95 -0.65
N PHE A 17 -2.84 -4.00 0.01
CA PHE A 17 -3.63 -4.69 1.02
C PHE A 17 -4.05 -3.75 2.16
N PHE A 18 -3.13 -2.92 2.66
CA PHE A 18 -3.42 -1.95 3.71
C PHE A 18 -4.39 -0.85 3.22
N SER A 19 -4.13 -0.26 2.06
CA SER A 19 -5.00 0.77 1.46
C SER A 19 -6.43 0.24 1.21
N MET A 20 -6.56 -0.94 0.61
CA MET A 20 -7.87 -1.58 0.41
C MET A 20 -8.59 -1.85 1.73
N SER A 21 -7.85 -2.26 2.78
CA SER A 21 -8.44 -2.53 4.10
C SER A 21 -8.97 -1.24 4.76
N GLU A 22 -8.22 -0.15 4.67
CA GLU A 22 -8.66 1.19 5.10
C GLU A 22 -9.91 1.63 4.33
N MET A 23 -9.85 1.60 2.99
CA MET A 23 -10.96 2.00 2.13
C MET A 23 -12.21 1.15 2.38
N ALA A 24 -12.06 -0.16 2.63
CA ALA A 24 -13.17 -1.06 2.95
C ALA A 24 -13.86 -0.67 4.26
N VAL A 25 -13.10 -0.31 5.30
CA VAL A 25 -13.67 0.13 6.58
C VAL A 25 -14.35 1.49 6.45
N VAL A 26 -13.71 2.45 5.76
CA VAL A 26 -14.24 3.81 5.56
C VAL A 26 -15.49 3.82 4.66
N SER A 27 -15.54 2.98 3.63
CA SER A 27 -16.67 2.92 2.68
C SER A 27 -17.86 2.07 3.16
N SER A 28 -17.63 1.19 4.13
CA SER A 28 -18.69 0.35 4.68
C SER A 28 -19.72 1.21 5.43
N ARG A 29 -21.02 0.96 5.21
CA ARG A 29 -22.10 1.71 5.88
C ARG A 29 -22.70 0.88 7.01
N ARG A 30 -22.68 1.41 8.24
CA ARG A 30 -23.24 0.75 9.45
C ARG A 30 -24.65 0.18 9.24
N GLN A 31 -25.55 0.95 8.61
CA GLN A 31 -26.92 0.53 8.33
C GLN A 31 -26.98 -0.72 7.41
N ARG A 32 -26.14 -0.78 6.38
CA ARG A 32 -26.08 -1.94 5.46
C ARG A 32 -25.53 -3.17 6.17
N LEU A 33 -24.50 -3.02 7.01
CA LEU A 33 -23.94 -4.12 7.79
C LEU A 33 -24.92 -4.67 8.82
N GLN A 34 -25.67 -3.81 9.51
CA GLN A 34 -26.73 -4.25 10.44
C GLN A 34 -27.82 -5.03 9.72
N ALA A 35 -28.28 -4.55 8.55
CA ALA A 35 -29.27 -5.27 7.74
C ALA A 35 -28.74 -6.65 7.26
N LEU A 36 -27.47 -6.72 6.84
CA LEU A 36 -26.81 -7.97 6.46
C LEU A 36 -26.71 -8.95 7.63
N LEU A 37 -26.35 -8.46 8.83
CA LEU A 37 -26.25 -9.26 10.03
C LEU A 37 -27.61 -9.86 10.42
N SER A 38 -28.67 -9.03 10.45
CA SER A 38 -30.03 -9.49 10.75
C SER A 38 -30.51 -10.54 9.74
N LYS A 39 -30.22 -10.36 8.45
CA LYS A 39 -30.56 -11.34 7.42
C LYS A 39 -29.81 -12.66 7.60
N ARG A 40 -28.51 -12.63 7.89
CA ARG A 40 -27.70 -13.85 8.06
C ARG A 40 -28.09 -14.65 9.30
N ARG A 41 -28.49 -13.99 10.39
CA ARG A 41 -29.03 -14.64 11.59
C ARG A 41 -30.34 -15.39 11.31
N GLN A 42 -31.15 -14.93 10.37
CA GLN A 42 -32.39 -15.62 9.98
C GLN A 42 -32.13 -16.85 9.10
N THR A 43 -31.05 -16.85 8.33
CA THR A 43 -30.70 -17.94 7.40
C THR A 43 -29.63 -18.89 7.95
N ASP A 44 -29.31 -18.79 9.25
CA ASP A 44 -28.23 -19.54 9.92
C ASP A 44 -26.88 -19.48 9.19
N ALA A 45 -26.64 -18.36 8.49
CA ALA A 45 -25.43 -18.15 7.71
C ALA A 45 -24.32 -17.52 8.57
N PRO A 46 -23.04 -17.71 8.24
CA PRO A 46 -21.93 -17.16 9.03
C PRO A 46 -22.04 -15.64 9.22
N VAL A 47 -22.02 -15.19 10.47
CA VAL A 47 -22.19 -13.77 10.86
C VAL A 47 -20.87 -13.05 11.18
N ALA A 48 -19.76 -13.78 11.28
CA ALA A 48 -18.48 -13.25 11.75
C ALA A 48 -17.99 -12.03 10.95
N GLY A 49 -18.15 -12.03 9.62
CA GLY A 49 -17.74 -10.90 8.77
C GLY A 49 -18.51 -9.60 9.09
N PRO A 50 -19.85 -9.59 8.96
CA PRO A 50 -20.67 -8.42 9.32
C PRO A 50 -20.51 -7.97 10.78
N GLU A 51 -20.35 -8.90 11.73
CA GLU A 51 -20.10 -8.58 13.15
C GLU A 51 -18.76 -7.87 13.35
N THR A 52 -17.68 -8.43 12.80
CA THR A 52 -16.33 -7.83 12.90
C THR A 52 -16.31 -6.46 12.23
N ALA A 53 -16.93 -6.31 11.05
CA ALA A 53 -17.01 -5.04 10.36
C ALA A 53 -17.79 -3.98 11.17
N LEU A 54 -18.86 -4.37 11.88
CA LEU A 54 -19.59 -3.47 12.77
C LEU A 54 -18.78 -3.05 14.00
N GLN A 55 -18.00 -3.97 14.57
CA GLN A 55 -17.10 -3.67 15.69
C GLN A 55 -15.98 -2.71 15.25
N LEU A 56 -15.35 -2.97 14.10
CA LEU A 56 -14.35 -2.08 13.50
C LEU A 56 -14.91 -0.69 13.21
N GLN A 57 -16.18 -0.57 12.80
CA GLN A 57 -16.83 0.72 12.59
C GLN A 57 -17.20 1.47 13.87
N ALA A 58 -17.28 0.80 15.03
CA ALA A 58 -17.59 1.47 16.28
C ALA A 58 -16.43 2.38 16.69
N GLU A 59 -15.19 1.92 16.50
CA GLU A 59 -13.95 2.68 16.73
C GLU A 59 -12.95 2.48 15.58
N PRO A 60 -13.19 3.08 14.40
CA PRO A 60 -12.32 2.90 13.25
C PRO A 60 -10.92 3.49 13.49
N GLY A 61 -10.80 4.47 14.39
CA GLY A 61 -9.55 5.19 14.64
C GLY A 61 -8.37 4.28 15.00
N ARG A 62 -8.57 3.25 15.85
CA ARG A 62 -7.49 2.34 16.24
C ARG A 62 -7.01 1.46 15.07
N PHE A 63 -7.96 0.96 14.27
CA PHE A 63 -7.65 0.18 13.08
C PHE A 63 -6.95 1.02 12.01
N LEU A 64 -7.54 2.17 11.68
CA LEU A 64 -6.99 3.10 10.68
C LEU A 64 -5.58 3.57 11.06
N SER A 65 -5.34 3.90 12.33
CA SER A 65 -4.00 4.30 12.79
C SER A 65 -2.98 3.16 12.60
N SER A 66 -3.37 1.91 12.88
CA SER A 66 -2.49 0.75 12.73
C SER A 66 -2.18 0.47 11.25
N VAL A 67 -3.21 0.54 10.39
CA VAL A 67 -3.08 0.38 8.94
C VAL A 67 -2.19 1.47 8.35
N GLN A 68 -2.36 2.72 8.77
CA GLN A 68 -1.58 3.86 8.29
C GLN A 68 -0.10 3.79 8.70
N ILE A 69 0.20 3.29 9.90
CA ILE A 69 1.57 2.95 10.29
C ILE A 69 2.14 1.88 9.35
N GLY A 70 1.33 0.86 9.02
CA GLY A 70 1.67 -0.15 8.01
C GLY A 70 2.01 0.46 6.64
N ILE A 71 1.12 1.28 6.09
CA ILE A 71 1.31 1.98 4.81
C ILE A 71 2.62 2.78 4.82
N THR A 72 2.87 3.51 5.90
CA THR A 72 4.08 4.34 6.05
C THR A 72 5.34 3.49 6.08
N LEU A 73 5.36 2.42 6.88
CA LEU A 73 6.51 1.51 6.97
C LEU A 73 6.81 0.88 5.61
N VAL A 74 5.77 0.40 4.92
CA VAL A 74 5.92 -0.19 3.58
C VAL A 74 6.44 0.83 2.58
N GLY A 75 5.94 2.06 2.61
CA GLY A 75 6.43 3.15 1.76
C GLY A 75 7.92 3.48 1.99
N VAL A 76 8.34 3.58 3.26
CA VAL A 76 9.74 3.82 3.63
C VAL A 76 10.63 2.67 3.16
N PHE A 77 10.23 1.42 3.39
CA PHE A 77 11.00 0.26 2.92
C PHE A 77 11.07 0.18 1.40
N ALA A 78 9.95 0.45 0.70
CA ALA A 78 9.91 0.41 -0.76
C ALA A 78 10.80 1.51 -1.36
N GLY A 79 10.78 2.72 -0.80
CA GLY A 79 11.65 3.83 -1.21
C GLY A 79 13.13 3.54 -0.95
N ALA A 80 13.47 3.09 0.26
CA ALA A 80 14.86 2.77 0.63
C ALA A 80 15.41 1.60 -0.19
N PHE A 81 14.65 0.50 -0.30
CA PHE A 81 15.06 -0.69 -1.05
C PHE A 81 15.09 -0.43 -2.56
N GLY A 82 14.09 0.27 -3.09
CA GLY A 82 14.05 0.69 -4.49
C GLY A 82 15.23 1.59 -4.84
N GLY A 83 15.52 2.59 -4.00
CA GLY A 83 16.70 3.43 -4.15
C GLY A 83 18.01 2.64 -4.15
N ALA A 84 18.20 1.75 -3.18
CA ALA A 84 19.43 0.97 -3.07
C ALA A 84 19.63 -0.04 -4.22
N THR A 85 18.53 -0.53 -4.82
CA THR A 85 18.60 -1.64 -5.79
C THR A 85 18.39 -1.22 -7.25
N LEU A 86 17.60 -0.18 -7.52
CA LEU A 86 17.25 0.28 -8.87
C LEU A 86 17.93 1.60 -9.25
N ALA A 87 18.28 2.47 -8.29
CA ALA A 87 18.84 3.77 -8.63
C ALA A 87 20.19 3.67 -9.31
N GLY A 88 21.07 2.75 -8.90
CA GLY A 88 22.40 2.58 -9.51
C GLY A 88 22.37 2.20 -11.00
N PRO A 89 21.66 1.13 -11.40
CA PRO A 89 21.50 0.79 -12.81
C PRO A 89 20.87 1.91 -13.65
N LEU A 90 19.92 2.65 -13.06
CA LEU A 90 19.26 3.76 -13.72
C LEU A 90 20.18 5.00 -13.82
N ALA A 91 21.07 5.21 -12.84
CA ALA A 91 22.03 6.30 -12.83
C ALA A 91 23.07 6.13 -13.93
N ALA A 92 23.55 4.91 -14.15
CA ALA A 92 24.45 4.60 -15.25
C ALA A 92 23.85 4.96 -16.64
N LEU A 93 22.52 4.88 -16.79
CA LEU A 93 21.84 5.35 -18.01
C LEU A 93 21.83 6.88 -18.10
N PHE A 94 21.57 7.57 -16.98
CA PHE A 94 21.52 9.04 -16.93
C PHE A 94 22.90 9.71 -16.96
N GLU A 95 23.98 9.01 -16.59
CA GLU A 95 25.36 9.49 -16.73
C GLU A 95 25.73 9.78 -18.19
N THR A 96 25.08 9.13 -19.15
CA THR A 96 25.31 9.37 -20.58
C THR A 96 24.78 10.72 -21.08
N TRP A 97 24.02 11.44 -20.25
CA TRP A 97 23.43 12.73 -20.62
C TRP A 97 24.24 13.92 -20.09
N PRO A 98 24.71 14.83 -20.96
CA PRO A 98 25.63 15.92 -20.59
C PRO A 98 25.13 16.86 -19.48
N TRP A 99 23.82 17.07 -19.38
CA TRP A 99 23.23 18.01 -18.41
C TRP A 99 22.81 17.35 -17.09
N ILE A 100 22.63 16.02 -17.09
CA ILE A 100 22.10 15.25 -15.95
C ILE A 100 23.19 14.42 -15.27
N GLY A 101 24.30 14.11 -15.96
CA GLY A 101 25.33 13.21 -15.46
C GLY A 101 25.85 13.53 -14.05
N GLN A 102 26.08 14.81 -13.73
CA GLN A 102 26.52 15.24 -12.38
C GLN A 102 25.48 14.99 -11.27
N TYR A 103 24.21 14.82 -11.63
CA TYR A 103 23.10 14.54 -10.72
C TYR A 103 22.47 13.17 -10.95
N ALA A 104 23.08 12.31 -11.77
CA ALA A 104 22.48 11.07 -12.24
C ALA A 104 21.97 10.21 -11.07
N GLN A 105 22.78 10.03 -10.03
CA GLN A 105 22.40 9.27 -8.84
C GLN A 105 21.17 9.83 -8.12
N ALA A 106 21.13 11.16 -7.90
CA ALA A 106 20.01 11.81 -7.22
C ALA A 106 18.74 11.80 -8.06
N VAL A 107 18.86 12.03 -9.37
CA VAL A 107 17.74 11.98 -10.32
C VAL A 107 17.19 10.56 -10.43
N SER A 108 18.05 9.54 -10.50
CA SER A 108 17.64 8.15 -10.53
C SER A 108 16.96 7.70 -9.25
N PHE A 109 17.52 8.05 -8.09
CA PHE A 109 16.86 7.77 -6.81
C PHE A 109 15.48 8.42 -6.74
N THR A 110 15.39 9.71 -7.07
CA THR A 110 14.12 10.45 -7.06
C THR A 110 13.11 9.85 -8.03
N PHE A 111 13.54 9.51 -9.24
CA PHE A 111 12.69 8.87 -10.24
C PHE A 111 12.17 7.51 -9.77
N VAL A 112 13.04 6.66 -9.21
CA VAL A 112 12.64 5.36 -8.67
C VAL A 112 11.63 5.52 -7.53
N VAL A 113 11.87 6.45 -6.60
CA VAL A 113 10.93 6.73 -5.51
C VAL A 113 9.59 7.20 -6.08
N ILE A 114 9.56 8.14 -7.03
CA ILE A 114 8.33 8.61 -7.67
C ILE A 114 7.56 7.47 -8.32
N VAL A 115 8.25 6.61 -9.10
CA VAL A 115 7.62 5.47 -9.77
C VAL A 115 7.04 4.49 -8.75
N ILE A 116 7.78 4.16 -7.69
CA ILE A 116 7.31 3.26 -6.64
C ILE A 116 6.12 3.86 -5.90
N THR A 117 6.19 5.13 -5.50
CA THR A 117 5.08 5.84 -4.85
C THR A 117 3.84 5.86 -5.74
N TYR A 118 4.00 6.15 -7.03
CA TYR A 118 2.90 6.16 -7.99
C TYR A 118 2.26 4.79 -8.15
N LEU A 119 3.06 3.74 -8.33
CA LEU A 119 2.55 2.37 -8.40
C LEU A 119 1.85 1.95 -7.11
N SER A 120 2.38 2.34 -5.96
CA SER A 120 1.79 2.07 -4.65
C SER A 120 0.44 2.77 -4.47
N LEU A 121 0.27 3.99 -4.99
CA LEU A 121 -0.98 4.76 -4.91
C LEU A 121 -2.07 4.28 -5.88
N ILE A 122 -1.70 3.59 -6.96
CA ILE A 122 -2.65 3.10 -7.97
C ILE A 122 -3.04 1.65 -7.73
N LEU A 123 -2.07 0.83 -7.36
CA LEU A 123 -2.29 -0.59 -7.09
C LEU A 123 -2.80 -0.81 -5.67
N GLY A 124 -2.58 0.15 -4.77
CA GLY A 124 -3.22 0.21 -3.47
C GLY A 124 -4.44 1.10 -3.47
#